data_AF-A0AAD7A2V6-F1
#
_entry.id   AF-A0AAD7A2V6-F1
#
_cell.length_a   1.000
_cell.length_b   1.000
_cell.length_c   1.000
_cell.angle_alpha   90.00
_cell.angle_beta   90.00
_cell.angle_gamma   90.00
#
_symmetry.space_group_name_H-M   'P 1'
#
loop_
_entity.id
_entity.type
_entity.pdbx_description
1 polymer ?
#
loop_
_entity_poly.entity_id
_entity_poly.type
_entity_poly.pdbx_seq_one_letter_code
_entity_poly.pdbx_strand_id
1 'polypeptide(L)'
;MRTIDGITYGTYQEVARAIGLFDNRDEGIMAFEELVNFGAPSSQLQWIFAVLAVEGSPALLIWETHEDTLSANIRDQVLRVTTHPPPELVRNEVLLALQGLLQGLGKTLLDVGLLEPAECQQEVDAERLHWGGYPTNLKDRVTPE
;
A
#
# COMPACT_ATOMS: atom_id res chain seq x y z
N MET A 1 5.80 -25.90 32.57
CA MET A 1 7.23 -25.86 32.95
C MET A 1 7.82 -24.61 32.30
N ARG A 2 8.32 -23.62 33.06
CA ARG A 2 8.77 -22.29 32.56
C ARG A 2 10.29 -22.06 32.64
N THR A 3 11.05 -23.14 32.82
CA THR A 3 12.50 -23.11 33.04
C THR A 3 13.18 -23.89 31.94
N ILE A 4 14.12 -23.24 31.24
CA ILE A 4 14.91 -23.86 30.16
C ILE A 4 16.37 -23.45 30.36
N ASP A 5 17.27 -24.44 30.35
CA ASP A 5 18.70 -24.29 30.64
C ASP A 5 19.02 -23.47 31.90
N GLY A 6 18.19 -23.62 32.94
CA GLY A 6 18.35 -22.92 34.22
C GLY A 6 17.82 -21.48 34.23
N ILE A 7 17.31 -20.96 33.12
CA ILE A 7 16.67 -19.64 33.05
C ILE A 7 15.17 -19.80 33.25
N THR A 8 14.62 -19.07 34.23
CA THR A 8 13.19 -19.04 34.51
C THR A 8 12.58 -17.83 33.85
N TYR A 9 11.71 -18.07 32.86
CA TYR A 9 11.05 -17.02 32.11
C TYR A 9 9.71 -16.67 32.77
N GLY A 10 9.36 -15.38 32.76
CA GLY A 10 8.15 -14.84 33.39
C GLY A 10 6.88 -15.35 32.70
N THR A 11 6.95 -15.65 31.40
CA THR A 11 5.81 -16.10 30.60
C THR A 11 6.14 -17.31 29.73
N TYR A 12 5.10 -18.09 29.36
CA TYR A 12 5.26 -19.18 28.40
C TYR A 12 5.68 -18.70 27.00
N GLN A 13 5.36 -17.45 26.64
CA GLN A 13 5.76 -16.84 25.37
C GLN A 13 7.28 -16.58 25.33
N GLU A 14 7.86 -16.13 26.43
CA GLU A 14 9.32 -15.97 26.56
C GLU A 14 10.05 -17.32 26.49
N VAL A 15 9.47 -18.37 27.08
CA VAL A 15 9.98 -19.75 26.96
C VAL A 15 9.98 -20.20 25.50
N ALA A 16 8.86 -19.97 24.78
CA ALA A 16 8.70 -20.38 23.39
C ALA A 16 9.63 -19.60 22.42
N ARG A 17 9.90 -18.32 22.71
CA ARG A 17 10.93 -17.53 22.02
C ARG A 17 12.34 -18.04 22.31
N ALA A 18 12.64 -18.37 23.57
CA ALA A 18 13.96 -18.82 23.98
C ALA A 18 14.37 -20.18 23.38
N ILE A 19 13.41 -21.06 23.06
CA ILE A 19 13.67 -22.34 22.40
C ILE A 19 13.55 -22.29 20.88
N GLY A 20 13.37 -21.10 20.30
CA GLY A 20 13.16 -20.95 18.86
C GLY A 20 11.91 -21.64 18.33
N LEU A 21 10.88 -21.82 19.17
CA LEU A 21 9.58 -22.35 18.73
C LEU A 21 8.81 -21.32 17.90
N PHE A 22 9.01 -20.04 18.21
CA PHE A 22 8.62 -18.93 17.36
C PHE A 22 9.86 -18.47 16.62
N ASP A 23 9.84 -18.60 15.30
CA ASP A 23 10.84 -17.96 14.47
C ASP A 23 10.70 -16.44 14.67
N ASN A 24 11.81 -15.71 14.75
CA ASN A 24 11.78 -14.25 14.89
C ASN A 24 11.30 -13.54 13.61
N ARG A 25 10.86 -14.31 12.60
CA ARG A 25 10.23 -13.84 11.39
C ARG A 25 8.74 -13.73 11.64
N ASP A 26 8.20 -12.54 11.43
CA ASP A 26 6.77 -12.31 11.49
C ASP A 26 6.06 -13.20 10.46
N GLU A 27 5.12 -14.04 10.94
CA GLU A 27 4.38 -14.98 10.10
C GLU A 27 3.65 -14.28 8.94
N GLY A 28 3.26 -13.02 9.13
CA GLY A 28 2.67 -12.19 8.08
C GLY A 28 3.64 -11.87 6.95
N ILE A 29 4.93 -11.64 7.25
CA ILE A 29 5.96 -11.45 6.21
C ILE A 29 6.11 -12.73 5.40
N MET A 30 6.23 -13.89 6.07
CA MET A 30 6.42 -15.17 5.38
C MET A 30 5.22 -15.50 4.49
N ALA A 31 4.00 -15.31 4.99
CA ALA A 31 2.79 -15.50 4.20
C ALA A 31 2.75 -14.57 2.98
N PHE A 32 3.14 -13.31 3.16
CA PHE A 32 3.21 -12.35 2.05
C PHE A 32 4.27 -12.75 1.01
N GLU A 33 5.47 -13.14 1.44
CA GLU A 33 6.55 -13.62 0.57
C GLU A 33 6.11 -14.85 -0.24
N GLU A 34 5.42 -15.81 0.39
CA GLU A 34 4.87 -16.96 -0.32
C GLU A 34 3.92 -16.55 -1.44
N LEU A 35 2.99 -15.61 -1.18
CA LEU A 35 2.06 -15.13 -2.19
C LEU A 35 2.74 -14.43 -3.35
N VAL A 36 3.77 -13.63 -3.06
CA VAL A 36 4.64 -13.03 -4.09
C VAL A 36 5.30 -14.13 -4.94
N ASN A 37 5.85 -15.16 -4.30
CA ASN A 37 6.50 -16.28 -4.98
C ASN A 37 5.53 -17.14 -5.80
N PHE A 38 4.27 -17.26 -5.38
CA PHE A 38 3.20 -17.92 -6.14
C PHE A 38 2.66 -17.08 -7.30
N GLY A 39 3.13 -15.83 -7.46
CA GLY A 39 2.70 -14.95 -8.54
C GLY A 39 1.28 -14.41 -8.35
N ALA A 40 0.86 -14.17 -7.10
CA ALA A 40 -0.40 -13.51 -6.84
C ALA A 40 -0.46 -12.13 -7.53
N PRO A 41 -1.60 -11.75 -8.15
CA PRO A 41 -1.73 -10.44 -8.80
C PRO A 41 -1.51 -9.27 -7.83
N SER A 42 -0.93 -8.16 -8.31
CA SER A 42 -0.65 -6.99 -7.46
C SER A 42 -1.87 -6.44 -6.73
N SER A 43 -3.05 -6.43 -7.36
CA SER A 43 -4.29 -6.02 -6.69
C SER A 43 -4.68 -6.93 -5.53
N GLN A 44 -4.41 -8.22 -5.64
CA GLN A 44 -4.62 -9.17 -4.55
C GLN A 44 -3.57 -8.96 -3.45
N LEU A 45 -2.30 -8.75 -3.82
CA LEU A 45 -1.23 -8.43 -2.87
C LEU A 45 -1.52 -7.13 -2.09
N GLN A 46 -2.06 -6.10 -2.74
CA GLN A 46 -2.49 -4.86 -2.07
C GLN A 46 -3.58 -5.11 -1.01
N TRP A 47 -4.56 -5.95 -1.31
CA TRP A 47 -5.58 -6.33 -0.35
C TRP A 47 -5.01 -7.12 0.83
N ILE A 48 -4.16 -8.11 0.55
CA ILE A 48 -3.51 -8.93 1.59
C ILE A 48 -2.60 -8.07 2.47
N PHE A 49 -1.85 -7.16 1.87
CA PHE A 49 -1.06 -6.16 2.60
C PHE A 49 -1.92 -5.41 3.62
N ALA A 50 -3.08 -4.89 3.21
CA ALA A 50 -3.97 -4.15 4.09
C ALA A 50 -4.50 -5.01 5.25
N VAL A 51 -4.84 -6.28 4.98
CA VAL A 51 -5.27 -7.24 6.01
C VAL A 51 -4.14 -7.49 7.02
N LEU A 52 -2.95 -7.84 6.55
CA LEU A 52 -1.80 -8.11 7.42
C LEU A 52 -1.42 -6.88 8.27
N ALA A 53 -1.50 -5.69 7.68
CA ALA A 53 -1.24 -4.44 8.38
C ALA A 53 -2.24 -4.19 9.53
N VAL A 54 -3.51 -4.51 9.32
CA VAL A 54 -4.56 -4.40 10.36
C VAL A 54 -4.36 -5.44 11.47
N GLU A 55 -3.90 -6.64 11.12
CA GLU A 55 -3.58 -7.73 12.05
C GLU A 55 -2.30 -7.48 12.87
N GLY A 56 -1.54 -6.43 12.53
CA GLY A 56 -0.36 -6.01 13.27
C GLY A 56 0.97 -6.54 12.72
N SER A 57 0.95 -7.11 11.51
CA SER A 57 2.19 -7.44 10.78
C SER A 57 2.97 -6.16 10.44
N PRO A 58 4.30 -6.23 10.25
CA PRO A 58 5.15 -5.06 10.01
C PRO A 58 4.96 -4.53 8.57
N ALA A 59 3.88 -3.77 8.38
CA ALA A 59 3.45 -3.23 7.10
C ALA A 59 4.53 -2.38 6.42
N LEU A 60 5.24 -1.54 7.17
CA LEU A 60 6.33 -0.73 6.61
C LEU A 60 7.44 -1.60 5.99
N LEU A 61 7.82 -2.70 6.64
CA LEU A 61 8.85 -3.60 6.14
C LEU A 61 8.38 -4.33 4.87
N ILE A 62 7.12 -4.79 4.85
CA ILE A 62 6.52 -5.42 3.67
C ILE A 62 6.47 -4.42 2.50
N TRP A 63 6.07 -3.18 2.78
CA TRP A 63 6.04 -2.11 1.78
C TRP A 63 7.43 -1.83 1.20
N GLU A 64 8.44 -1.57 2.04
CA GLU A 64 9.80 -1.26 1.58
C GLU A 64 10.42 -2.41 0.77
N THR A 65 10.06 -3.65 1.09
CA THR A 65 10.60 -4.85 0.40
C THR A 65 9.88 -5.16 -0.90
N HIS A 66 8.58 -4.87 -0.99
CA HIS A 66 7.71 -5.33 -2.08
C HIS A 66 6.95 -4.21 -2.79
N GLU A 67 7.35 -2.95 -2.62
CA GLU A 67 6.75 -1.78 -3.28
C GLU A 67 6.58 -2.00 -4.78
N ASP A 68 7.61 -2.49 -5.47
CA ASP A 68 7.57 -2.75 -6.91
C ASP A 68 6.48 -3.75 -7.30
N THR A 69 6.34 -4.84 -6.53
CA THR A 69 5.35 -5.88 -6.78
C THR A 69 3.94 -5.39 -6.48
N LEU A 70 3.76 -4.66 -5.37
CA LEU A 70 2.52 -4.00 -5.00
C LEU A 70 2.10 -2.96 -6.03
N SER A 71 3.06 -2.30 -6.67
CA SER A 71 2.80 -1.20 -7.61
C SER A 71 2.57 -1.65 -9.05
N ALA A 72 2.79 -2.92 -9.41
CA ALA A 72 2.90 -3.32 -10.81
C ALA A 72 1.62 -3.10 -11.64
N ASN A 73 0.44 -3.40 -11.08
CA ASN A 73 -0.83 -3.15 -11.79
C ASN A 73 -1.11 -1.66 -12.01
N ILE A 74 -0.80 -0.81 -11.03
CA ILE A 74 -0.98 0.63 -11.11
C ILE A 74 0.04 1.24 -12.06
N ARG A 75 1.30 0.79 -12.01
CA ARG A 75 2.33 1.14 -12.99
C ARG A 75 1.87 0.85 -14.42
N ASP A 76 1.31 -0.33 -14.66
CA ASP A 76 0.77 -0.71 -15.97
C ASP A 76 -0.43 0.17 -16.39
N GLN A 77 -1.28 0.58 -15.45
CA GLN A 77 -2.40 1.49 -15.72
C GLN A 77 -1.88 2.88 -16.09
N VAL A 78 -0.96 3.43 -15.30
CA VAL A 78 -0.38 4.75 -15.53
C VAL A 78 0.38 4.78 -16.87
N LEU A 79 1.13 3.72 -17.21
CA LEU A 79 1.86 3.63 -18.48
C LEU A 79 0.93 3.59 -19.71
N ARG A 80 -0.33 3.17 -19.56
CA ARG A 80 -1.33 3.22 -20.64
C ARG A 80 -1.82 4.63 -20.92
N VAL A 81 -1.75 5.51 -19.93
CA VAL A 81 -2.21 6.90 -20.02
C VAL A 81 -1.05 7.86 -20.32
N THR A 82 0.11 7.60 -19.74
CA THR A 82 1.29 8.47 -19.77
C THR A 82 2.52 7.68 -20.21
N THR A 83 3.22 8.14 -21.26
CA THR A 83 4.36 7.40 -21.85
C THR A 83 5.59 7.35 -20.94
N HIS A 84 5.77 8.31 -20.05
CA HIS A 84 6.89 8.38 -19.08
C HIS A 84 6.40 8.95 -17.74
N PRO A 85 5.70 8.15 -16.92
CA PRO A 85 5.23 8.63 -15.64
C PRO A 85 6.40 8.81 -14.66
N PRO A 86 6.43 9.90 -13.88
CA PRO A 86 7.39 10.03 -12.80
C PRO A 86 7.13 8.91 -11.76
N PRO A 87 8.18 8.37 -11.12
CA PRO A 87 8.03 7.28 -10.14
C PRO A 87 7.15 7.69 -8.94
N GLU A 88 7.21 8.96 -8.56
CA GLU A 88 6.40 9.54 -7.48
C GLU A 88 4.90 9.45 -7.76
N LEU A 89 4.47 9.57 -9.03
CA LEU A 89 3.07 9.44 -9.39
C LEU A 89 2.56 8.02 -9.14
N VAL A 90 3.33 7.01 -9.58
CA VAL A 90 2.98 5.60 -9.37
C VAL A 90 2.92 5.30 -7.87
N ARG A 91 3.91 5.76 -7.10
CA ARG A 91 3.95 5.58 -5.65
C ARG A 91 2.72 6.22 -4.99
N ASN A 92 2.35 7.43 -5.37
CA ASN A 92 1.21 8.15 -4.81
C ASN A 92 -0.13 7.43 -5.10
N GLU A 93 -0.32 6.98 -6.33
CA GLU A 93 -1.52 6.22 -6.73
C GLU A 93 -1.65 4.90 -5.96
N VAL A 94 -0.54 4.21 -5.71
CA VAL A 94 -0.53 2.99 -4.90
C VAL A 94 -0.88 3.30 -3.45
N LEU A 95 -0.34 4.37 -2.87
CA LEU A 95 -0.71 4.80 -1.52
C LEU A 95 -2.20 5.17 -1.43
N LEU A 96 -2.78 5.84 -2.44
CA LEU A 96 -4.21 6.12 -2.50
C LEU A 96 -5.05 4.83 -2.53
N ALA A 97 -4.65 3.85 -3.34
CA ALA A 97 -5.32 2.55 -3.39
C ALA A 97 -5.26 1.82 -2.03
N LEU A 98 -4.09 1.80 -1.40
CA LEU A 98 -3.90 1.22 -0.06
C LEU A 98 -4.69 1.98 1.01
N GLN A 99 -4.77 3.31 0.92
CA GLN A 99 -5.57 4.13 1.83
C GLN A 99 -7.03 3.71 1.78
N GLY A 100 -7.60 3.55 0.59
CA GLY A 100 -8.99 3.11 0.42
C GLY A 100 -9.24 1.72 1.03
N LEU A 101 -8.31 0.79 0.84
CA LEU A 101 -8.38 -0.56 1.43
C LEU A 101 -8.31 -0.52 2.96
N LEU A 102 -7.35 0.23 3.52
CA LEU A 102 -7.17 0.37 4.97
C LEU A 102 -8.35 1.07 5.63
N GLN A 103 -8.89 2.12 5.01
CA GLN A 103 -10.08 2.82 5.50
C GLN A 103 -11.29 1.88 5.56
N GLY A 104 -11.45 1.00 4.56
CA GLY A 104 -12.45 -0.06 4.57
C GLY A 104 -12.31 -1.05 5.73
N LEU A 105 -11.09 -1.18 6.27
CA LEU A 105 -10.76 -2.01 7.44
C LEU A 105 -10.65 -1.21 8.75
N GLY A 106 -10.98 0.09 8.73
CA GLY A 106 -10.97 0.96 9.91
C GLY A 106 -9.58 1.45 10.34
N LYS A 107 -8.61 1.46 9.42
CA LYS A 107 -7.23 1.94 9.64
C LYS A 107 -6.86 3.05 8.65
N THR A 108 -5.84 3.81 8.99
CA THR A 108 -5.21 4.81 8.11
C THR A 108 -3.80 4.38 7.72
N LEU A 109 -3.20 5.05 6.73
CA LEU A 109 -1.81 4.81 6.35
C LEU A 109 -0.81 5.13 7.48
N LEU A 110 -1.10 6.18 8.26
CA LEU A 110 -0.29 6.54 9.42
C LEU A 110 -0.32 5.46 10.51
N ASP A 111 -1.46 4.78 10.70
CA ASP A 111 -1.58 3.68 11.68
C ASP A 111 -0.67 2.49 11.36
N VAL A 112 -0.28 2.35 10.08
CA VAL A 112 0.56 1.25 9.59
C VAL A 112 2.00 1.71 9.30
N GLY A 113 2.34 2.95 9.65
CA GLY A 113 3.68 3.53 9.49
C GLY A 113 4.02 4.00 8.08
N LEU A 114 3.03 4.10 7.19
CA LEU A 114 3.20 4.64 5.83
C LEU A 114 2.93 6.14 5.80
N LEU A 115 3.58 6.82 4.85
CA LEU A 115 3.30 8.22 4.56
C LEU A 115 1.91 8.33 3.93
N GLU A 116 1.19 9.40 4.27
CA GLU A 116 -0.05 9.71 3.57
C GLU A 116 0.27 10.09 2.12
N PRO A 117 -0.64 9.79 1.17
CA PRO A 117 -0.46 10.20 -0.21
C PRO A 117 -0.32 11.71 -0.22
N ALA A 118 0.65 12.22 -0.97
CA ALA A 118 0.67 13.64 -1.24
C ALA A 118 -0.67 13.97 -1.91
N GLU A 119 -1.36 15.00 -1.42
CA GLU A 119 -2.45 15.61 -2.18
C GLU A 119 -1.84 15.96 -3.54
N CYS A 120 -2.08 15.13 -4.56
CA CYS A 120 -1.66 15.40 -5.92
C CYS A 120 -2.60 16.46 -6.49
N GLN A 121 -2.67 17.59 -5.79
CA GLN A 121 -3.33 18.80 -6.22
C GLN A 121 -2.77 19.22 -7.58
N GLN A 122 -1.52 18.86 -7.90
CA GLN A 122 -0.91 19.07 -9.20
C GLN A 122 -1.58 18.30 -10.34
N GLU A 123 -2.17 17.13 -10.09
CA GLU A 123 -2.86 16.35 -11.12
C GLU A 123 -4.31 16.78 -11.26
N VAL A 124 -4.98 17.15 -10.16
CA VAL A 124 -6.27 17.87 -10.22
C VAL A 124 -6.11 19.23 -10.91
N ASP A 125 -4.99 19.92 -10.70
CA ASP A 125 -4.70 21.21 -11.33
C ASP A 125 -4.25 21.02 -12.80
N ALA A 126 -3.49 19.97 -13.12
CA ALA A 126 -3.12 19.62 -14.49
C ALA A 126 -4.33 19.15 -15.31
N GLU A 127 -5.22 18.35 -14.71
CA GLU A 127 -6.51 17.97 -15.29
C GLU A 127 -7.44 19.18 -15.36
N ARG A 128 -7.47 20.08 -14.37
CA ARG A 128 -8.20 21.35 -14.47
C ARG A 128 -7.63 22.28 -15.53
N LEU A 129 -6.34 22.25 -15.84
CA LEU A 129 -5.74 22.97 -16.96
C LEU A 129 -6.03 22.30 -18.29
N HIS A 130 -6.08 20.97 -18.31
CA HIS A 130 -6.38 20.15 -19.49
C HIS A 130 -7.86 20.24 -19.89
N TRP A 131 -8.76 20.17 -18.91
CA TRP A 131 -10.23 20.25 -19.05
C TRP A 131 -10.81 21.65 -18.84
N GLY A 132 -10.05 22.57 -18.24
CA GLY A 132 -10.36 23.99 -18.10
C GLY A 132 -10.15 24.71 -19.43
N GLY A 133 -10.98 24.33 -20.39
CA GLY A 133 -11.08 24.98 -21.68
C GLY A 133 -11.14 26.49 -21.53
N TYR A 134 -10.40 27.15 -22.42
CA TYR A 134 -10.51 28.57 -22.68
C TYR A 134 -11.97 29.05 -22.52
N PRO A 135 -12.24 30.10 -21.71
CA PRO A 135 -13.60 30.63 -21.52
C PRO A 135 -14.25 31.17 -22.81
N THR A 136 -13.55 31.13 -23.95
CA THR A 136 -14.09 31.43 -25.28
C THR A 136 -14.93 30.32 -25.88
N ASN A 137 -14.80 29.06 -25.49
CA ASN A 137 -15.56 27.96 -26.12
C ASN A 137 -17.02 27.82 -25.62
N LEU A 138 -17.42 28.56 -24.59
CA LEU A 138 -18.81 28.56 -24.08
C LEU A 138 -19.67 29.72 -24.63
N LYS A 139 -19.10 30.66 -25.39
CA LYS A 139 -19.87 31.81 -25.92
C LYS A 139 -20.52 31.57 -27.28
N ASP A 140 -20.13 30.52 -28.00
CA ASP A 140 -20.62 30.26 -29.37
C ASP A 140 -21.81 29.28 -29.45
N ARG A 141 -22.44 28.92 -28.32
CA ARG A 141 -23.56 27.95 -28.32
C ARG A 141 -24.88 28.42 -27.73
N VAL A 142 -25.06 29.72 -27.48
CA VAL A 142 -26.38 30.24 -27.14
C VAL A 142 -26.62 31.60 -27.81
N THR A 143 -27.21 31.57 -29.01
CA THR A 143 -28.39 32.39 -29.31
C THR A 143 -29.20 31.75 -30.44
N PRO A 144 -30.53 31.63 -30.28
CA PRO A 144 -31.47 31.05 -31.25
C PRO A 144 -31.92 32.09 -32.29
N GLU A 145 -32.23 31.65 -33.52
CA GLU A 145 -33.20 32.32 -34.40
C GLU A 145 -34.58 31.70 -34.21
#